data_AF-A0A2E4WHD7-F1
#
_entry.id   AF-A0A2E4WHD7-F1
#
_cell.length_a   1.000
_cell.length_b   1.000
_cell.length_c   1.000
_cell.angle_alpha   90.00
_cell.angle_beta   90.00
_cell.angle_gamma   90.00
#
_symmetry.space_group_name_H-M   'P 1'
#
loop_
_entity.id
_entity.type
_entity.pdbx_description
1 polymer ?
#
loop_
_entity_poly.entity_id
_entity_poly.type
_entity_poly.pdbx_seq_one_letter_code
_entity_poly.pdbx_strand_id
1 'polypeptide(L)'
;MKTSYENLNSGYAKTLLIVSNKLESFLEFIGKIGAWLAIPLIGIIIFDIISRRFFVLGSIKLQEMEWHLHAALFLLALGYAYLKNSHVRIEVIRESFGTKLKSILEILGVLIFVLPYTGLIIYFGLDFVSRSYQINEVSAALTGLSHRWIIKSFIPLGMGFLWLAGISVLLRNIVYLIAINRRDKELEKHAKGISPELRSPAEELEIIKQNQAKEMA
;
A
#
# COMPACT_ATOMS: atom_id res chain seq x y z
N MET A 1 15.96 -6.55 0.03
CA MET A 1 16.35 -7.95 -0.26
C MET A 1 17.03 -7.96 -1.64
N LYS A 2 18.36 -8.08 -1.73
CA LYS A 2 19.08 -8.04 -3.02
C LYS A 2 18.94 -9.40 -3.73
N THR A 3 17.93 -9.51 -4.59
CA THR A 3 17.96 -10.05 -5.96
C THR A 3 18.92 -11.23 -6.23
N SER A 4 18.48 -12.46 -5.98
CA SER A 4 19.07 -13.69 -6.54
C SER A 4 18.17 -14.20 -7.67
N TYR A 5 18.19 -13.51 -8.82
CA TYR A 5 17.46 -13.95 -10.04
C TYR A 5 18.39 -14.65 -11.05
N GLU A 6 19.67 -14.79 -10.74
CA GLU A 6 20.68 -15.34 -11.66
C GLU A 6 20.43 -16.81 -12.00
N ASN A 7 19.79 -17.58 -11.10
CA ASN A 7 19.56 -19.01 -11.27
C ASN A 7 18.20 -19.39 -11.92
N LEU A 8 17.37 -18.42 -12.34
CA LEU A 8 16.04 -18.71 -12.89
C LEU A 8 16.08 -18.90 -14.40
N ASN A 9 15.77 -20.13 -14.86
CA ASN A 9 15.87 -20.57 -16.26
C ASN A 9 14.67 -20.17 -17.15
N SER A 10 13.79 -19.28 -16.66
CA SER A 10 12.54 -18.87 -17.34
C SER A 10 12.54 -17.38 -17.67
N GLY A 11 12.97 -17.04 -18.91
CA GLY A 11 13.19 -15.66 -19.35
C GLY A 11 12.05 -14.68 -19.03
N TYR A 12 10.81 -15.00 -19.44
CA TYR A 12 9.66 -14.11 -19.19
C TYR A 12 9.27 -14.02 -17.70
N ALA A 13 9.27 -15.14 -16.97
CA ALA A 13 8.91 -15.14 -15.55
C ALA A 13 9.93 -14.34 -14.71
N LYS A 14 11.22 -14.44 -15.06
CA LYS A 14 12.28 -13.60 -14.49
C LYS A 14 12.02 -12.12 -14.74
N THR A 15 11.65 -11.73 -15.95
CA THR A 15 11.32 -10.33 -16.28
C THR A 15 10.12 -9.83 -15.47
N LEU A 16 9.05 -10.62 -15.35
CA LEU A 16 7.86 -10.26 -14.56
C LEU A 16 8.20 -10.05 -13.08
N LEU A 17 9.04 -10.91 -12.51
CA LEU A 17 9.51 -10.76 -11.13
C LEU A 17 10.36 -9.49 -10.94
N ILE A 18 11.26 -9.19 -11.88
CA ILE A 18 12.07 -7.96 -11.80
C ILE A 18 11.17 -6.72 -11.83
N VAL A 19 10.16 -6.71 -12.71
CA VAL A 19 9.19 -5.61 -12.78
C VAL A 19 8.42 -5.48 -11.46
N SER A 20 7.91 -6.58 -10.90
CA SER A 20 7.24 -6.56 -9.59
C SER A 20 8.15 -5.96 -8.51
N ASN A 21 9.39 -6.43 -8.41
CA ASN A 21 10.31 -5.97 -7.36
C ASN A 21 10.69 -4.50 -7.51
N LYS A 22 10.76 -3.97 -8.74
CA LYS A 22 10.95 -2.54 -8.96
C LYS A 22 9.75 -1.73 -8.48
N LEU A 23 8.53 -2.18 -8.79
CA LEU A 23 7.30 -1.55 -8.30
C LEU A 23 7.25 -1.57 -6.77
N GLU A 24 7.59 -2.71 -6.17
CA GLU A 24 7.64 -2.86 -4.71
C GLU A 24 8.64 -1.88 -4.10
N SER A 25 9.88 -1.84 -4.59
CA SER A 25 10.89 -0.94 -4.06
C SER A 25 10.49 0.53 -4.19
N PHE A 26 9.82 0.89 -5.28
CA PHE A 26 9.29 2.24 -5.47
C PHE A 26 8.20 2.56 -4.42
N LEU A 27 7.25 1.66 -4.23
CA LEU A 27 6.15 1.83 -3.27
C LEU A 27 6.64 1.80 -1.82
N GLU A 28 7.65 0.99 -1.49
CA GLU A 28 8.31 1.01 -0.19
C GLU A 28 9.00 2.35 0.08
N PHE A 29 9.65 2.93 -0.93
CA PHE A 29 10.28 4.23 -0.81
C PHE A 29 9.25 5.34 -0.56
N ILE A 30 8.18 5.37 -1.35
CA ILE A 30 7.09 6.34 -1.18
C ILE A 30 6.41 6.19 0.19
N GLY A 31 6.10 4.96 0.60
CA GLY A 31 5.51 4.68 1.91
C GLY A 31 6.39 5.15 3.07
N LYS A 32 7.71 4.94 2.98
CA LYS A 32 8.68 5.42 3.97
C LYS A 32 8.74 6.95 4.01
N ILE A 33 8.74 7.62 2.86
CA ILE A 33 8.66 9.09 2.81
C ILE A 33 7.34 9.57 3.41
N GLY A 34 6.22 8.95 3.07
CA GLY A 34 4.91 9.28 3.61
C GLY A 34 4.83 9.11 5.13
N ALA A 35 5.50 8.10 5.69
CA ALA A 35 5.57 7.88 7.13
C ALA A 35 6.23 9.05 7.89
N TRP A 36 7.12 9.82 7.26
CA TRP A 36 7.68 11.03 7.88
C TRP A 36 6.63 12.10 8.15
N LEU A 37 5.47 12.09 7.47
CA LEU A 37 4.36 12.99 7.78
C LEU A 37 3.75 12.76 9.17
N ALA A 38 4.04 11.62 9.82
CA ALA A 38 3.58 11.34 11.17
C ALA A 38 4.16 12.35 12.18
N ILE A 39 5.42 12.76 11.99
CA ILE A 39 6.10 13.68 12.91
C ILE A 39 5.43 15.06 12.94
N PRO A 40 5.24 15.77 11.80
CA PRO A 40 4.53 17.05 11.82
C PRO A 40 3.06 16.87 12.22
N LEU A 41 2.40 15.76 11.87
CA LEU A 41 1.03 15.49 12.32
C LEU A 41 0.93 15.44 13.85
N ILE A 42 1.78 14.65 14.51
CA ILE A 42 1.83 14.55 15.97
C ILE A 42 2.15 15.91 16.60
N GLY A 43 3.11 16.66 16.02
CA GLY A 43 3.46 18.00 16.50
C GLY A 43 2.28 18.97 16.46
N ILE A 44 1.51 18.97 15.37
CA ILE A 44 0.33 19.83 15.23
C ILE A 44 -0.76 19.42 16.22
N ILE A 45 -1.03 18.12 16.37
CA ILE A 45 -2.03 17.62 17.32
C ILE A 45 -1.69 18.04 18.76
N ILE A 46 -0.43 17.85 19.16
CA ILE A 46 0.02 18.24 20.50
C ILE A 46 -0.14 19.75 20.70
N PHE A 47 0.29 20.55 19.72
CA PHE A 47 0.18 22.00 19.78
C PHE A 47 -1.28 22.45 19.88
N ASP A 48 -2.16 21.92 19.02
CA ASP A 48 -3.58 22.25 18.98
C ASP A 48 -4.32 21.85 20.27
N ILE A 49 -4.00 20.69 20.85
CA ILE A 49 -4.53 20.28 22.17
C ILE A 49 -4.06 21.23 23.27
N ILE A 50 -2.78 21.59 23.31
CA ILE A 50 -2.22 22.50 24.33
C ILE A 50 -2.85 23.89 24.20
N SER A 51 -2.91 24.46 22.99
CA SER A 51 -3.50 25.77 22.72
C SER A 51 -4.96 25.84 23.16
N ARG A 52 -5.77 24.82 22.85
CA ARG A 52 -7.16 24.79 23.29
C ARG A 52 -7.30 24.62 24.79
N ARG A 53 -6.53 23.73 25.39
CA ARG A 53 -6.70 23.36 26.80
C ARG A 53 -6.20 24.43 27.76
N PHE A 54 -5.06 25.05 27.45
CA PHE A 54 -4.38 25.97 28.36
C PHE A 54 -4.56 27.44 27.97
N PHE A 55 -4.79 27.74 26.68
CA PHE A 55 -4.89 29.11 26.18
C PHE A 55 -6.29 29.47 25.66
N VAL A 56 -7.23 28.51 25.59
CA VAL A 56 -8.60 28.69 25.06
C VAL A 56 -8.61 29.25 23.62
N LEU A 57 -7.52 29.02 22.88
CA LEU A 57 -7.37 29.42 21.49
C LEU A 57 -7.61 28.19 20.59
N GLY A 58 -8.72 28.20 19.86
CA GLY A 58 -9.00 27.21 18.81
C GLY A 58 -8.65 27.76 17.43
N SER A 59 -7.96 26.95 16.61
CA SER A 59 -7.65 27.31 15.22
C SER A 59 -8.19 26.28 14.25
N ILE A 60 -9.13 26.71 13.41
CA ILE A 60 -9.70 25.84 12.37
C ILE A 60 -8.62 25.41 11.37
N LYS A 61 -7.62 26.26 11.09
CA LYS A 61 -6.51 25.90 10.19
C LYS A 61 -5.67 24.74 10.73
N LEU A 62 -5.44 24.70 12.04
CA LEU A 62 -4.67 23.62 12.66
C LEU A 62 -5.46 22.32 12.59
N GLN A 63 -6.73 22.34 13.02
CA GLN A 63 -7.64 21.20 12.92
C GLN A 63 -7.75 20.68 11.48
N GLU A 64 -7.82 21.59 10.50
CA GLU A 64 -7.83 21.19 9.11
C GLU A 64 -6.50 20.56 8.67
N MET A 65 -5.38 21.14 9.08
CA MET A 65 -4.06 20.58 8.77
C MET A 65 -3.88 19.18 9.35
N GLU A 66 -4.43 18.88 10.52
CA GLU A 66 -4.40 17.54 11.12
C GLU A 66 -5.03 16.50 10.20
N TRP A 67 -6.27 16.70 9.77
CA TRP A 67 -6.92 15.71 8.90
C TRP A 67 -6.32 15.70 7.49
N HIS A 68 -5.76 16.81 7.00
CA HIS A 68 -5.01 16.83 5.73
C HIS A 68 -3.74 15.98 5.81
N LEU A 69 -2.91 16.17 6.85
CA LEU A 69 -1.68 15.40 7.05
C LEU A 69 -1.99 13.93 7.33
N HIS A 70 -3.03 13.64 8.11
CA HIS A 70 -3.46 12.27 8.37
C HIS A 70 -3.90 11.57 7.08
N ALA A 71 -4.74 12.21 6.26
CA ALA A 71 -5.18 11.65 4.99
C ALA A 71 -4.02 11.49 4.01
N ALA A 72 -3.11 12.47 3.90
CA ALA A 72 -1.91 12.35 3.08
C ALA A 72 -1.02 11.18 3.53
N LEU A 73 -0.76 11.05 4.84
CA LEU A 73 0.00 9.93 5.40
C LEU A 73 -0.64 8.58 5.04
N PHE A 74 -1.95 8.45 5.24
CA PHE A 74 -2.67 7.21 4.96
C PHE A 74 -2.63 6.86 3.46
N LEU A 75 -2.88 7.83 2.59
CA LEU A 75 -2.93 7.63 1.13
C LEU A 75 -1.55 7.30 0.54
N LEU A 76 -0.47 7.90 1.05
CA LEU A 76 0.90 7.55 0.66
C LEU A 76 1.31 6.15 1.14
N ALA A 77 0.84 5.73 2.32
CA ALA A 77 1.14 4.42 2.88
C ALA A 77 0.28 3.28 2.31
N LEU A 78 -0.83 3.59 1.63
CA LEU A 78 -1.83 2.61 1.20
C LEU A 78 -1.26 1.48 0.33
N GLY A 79 -0.51 1.83 -0.72
CA GLY A 79 0.13 0.85 -1.60
C GLY A 79 1.18 0.00 -0.88
N TYR A 80 1.96 0.61 0.01
CA TYR A 80 2.94 -0.10 0.84
C TYR A 80 2.27 -1.10 1.79
N ALA A 81 1.19 -0.70 2.46
CA ALA A 81 0.43 -1.57 3.35
C ALA A 81 -0.20 -2.76 2.61
N TYR A 82 -0.59 -2.58 1.34
CA TYR A 82 -1.09 -3.66 0.51
C TYR A 82 0.01 -4.67 0.16
N LEU A 83 1.20 -4.20 -0.23
CA LEU A 83 2.35 -5.07 -0.50
C LEU A 83 2.82 -5.87 0.72
N LYS A 84 2.67 -5.32 1.92
CA LYS A 84 3.00 -5.98 3.19
C LYS A 84 1.89 -6.88 3.73
N ASN A 85 0.84 -7.10 2.93
CA ASN A 85 -0.30 -7.92 3.32
C ASN A 85 -0.96 -7.46 4.63
N SER A 86 -0.88 -6.16 4.96
CA SER A 86 -1.35 -5.62 6.24
C SER A 86 -2.84 -5.25 6.25
N HIS A 87 -3.55 -5.55 5.15
CA HIS A 87 -4.99 -5.36 5.07
C HIS A 87 -5.70 -6.49 5.82
N VAL A 88 -6.80 -6.15 6.48
CA VAL A 88 -7.63 -7.16 7.17
C VAL A 88 -8.18 -8.13 6.12
N ARG A 89 -7.82 -9.40 6.29
CA ARG A 89 -8.28 -10.52 5.46
C ARG A 89 -8.96 -11.55 6.36
N ILE A 90 -9.90 -12.28 5.79
CA ILE A 90 -10.59 -13.36 6.51
C ILE A 90 -9.70 -14.60 6.43
N GLU A 91 -8.70 -14.67 7.30
CA GLU A 91 -7.70 -15.76 7.30
C GLU A 91 -8.28 -17.11 7.73
N VAL A 92 -9.32 -17.13 8.58
CA VAL A 92 -10.00 -18.35 9.05
C VAL A 92 -10.49 -19.22 7.88
N ILE A 93 -10.99 -18.59 6.82
CA ILE A 93 -11.46 -19.32 5.62
C ILE A 93 -10.26 -19.77 4.78
N ARG A 94 -9.21 -18.94 4.70
CA ARG A 94 -8.00 -19.19 3.89
C ARG A 94 -7.13 -20.32 4.42
N GLU A 95 -7.20 -20.67 5.70
CA GLU A 95 -6.43 -21.80 6.27
C GLU A 95 -6.77 -23.13 5.58
N SER A 96 -8.03 -23.31 5.18
CA SER A 96 -8.49 -24.51 4.48
C SER A 96 -8.04 -24.59 3.01
N PHE A 97 -7.52 -23.50 2.44
CA PHE A 97 -7.17 -23.41 1.03
C PHE A 97 -5.69 -23.73 0.78
N GLY A 98 -5.44 -24.58 -0.22
CA GLY A 98 -4.08 -24.80 -0.72
C GLY A 98 -3.48 -23.54 -1.35
N THR A 99 -2.15 -23.42 -1.37
CA THR A 99 -1.43 -22.23 -1.89
C THR A 99 -1.77 -21.90 -3.34
N LYS A 100 -2.05 -22.91 -4.17
CA LYS A 100 -2.55 -22.72 -5.55
C LYS A 100 -3.89 -21.98 -5.58
N LEU A 101 -4.85 -22.38 -4.74
CA LEU A 101 -6.16 -21.75 -4.68
C LEU A 101 -6.05 -20.32 -4.13
N LYS A 102 -5.22 -20.10 -3.10
CA LYS A 102 -4.91 -18.76 -2.59
C LYS A 102 -4.41 -17.83 -3.70
N SER A 103 -3.49 -18.31 -4.52
CA SER A 103 -2.93 -17.52 -5.63
C SER A 103 -3.97 -17.19 -6.70
N ILE A 104 -4.82 -18.15 -7.07
CA ILE A 104 -5.91 -17.92 -8.03
C ILE A 104 -6.91 -16.88 -7.49
N LEU A 105 -7.32 -17.02 -6.23
CA LEU A 105 -8.24 -16.07 -5.59
C LEU A 105 -7.62 -14.67 -5.50
N GLU A 106 -6.33 -14.55 -5.23
CA GLU A 106 -5.65 -13.25 -5.21
C GLU A 106 -5.63 -12.62 -6.60
N ILE A 107 -5.30 -13.38 -7.65
CA ILE A 107 -5.32 -12.90 -9.05
C ILE A 107 -6.72 -12.40 -9.43
N LEU A 108 -7.76 -13.20 -9.16
CA LEU A 108 -9.15 -12.81 -9.43
C LEU A 108 -9.54 -11.58 -8.61
N GLY A 109 -9.14 -11.55 -7.33
CA GLY A 109 -9.37 -10.44 -6.43
C GLY A 109 -8.79 -9.13 -6.97
N VAL A 110 -7.54 -9.18 -7.42
CA VAL A 110 -6.86 -8.01 -7.99
C VAL A 110 -7.50 -7.57 -9.31
N LEU A 111 -7.75 -8.50 -10.22
CA LEU A 111 -8.26 -8.18 -11.55
C LEU A 111 -9.71 -7.67 -11.54
N ILE A 112 -10.57 -8.23 -10.70
CA ILE A 112 -12.01 -7.95 -10.70
C ILE A 112 -12.35 -6.82 -9.71
N PHE A 113 -11.64 -6.73 -8.59
CA PHE A 113 -11.94 -5.75 -7.55
C PHE A 113 -10.90 -4.65 -7.47
N VAL A 114 -9.62 -4.98 -7.21
CA VAL A 114 -8.62 -3.93 -6.89
C VAL A 114 -8.38 -3.01 -8.09
N LEU A 115 -8.02 -3.55 -9.26
CA LEU A 115 -7.68 -2.72 -10.42
C LEU A 115 -8.87 -1.91 -10.97
N PRO A 116 -10.08 -2.47 -11.12
CA PRO A 116 -11.21 -1.70 -11.61
C PRO A 116 -11.65 -0.63 -10.62
N TYR A 117 -11.71 -0.97 -9.32
CA TYR A 117 -12.11 -0.02 -8.27
C TYR A 117 -11.12 1.15 -8.15
N THR A 118 -9.83 0.86 -8.05
CA THR A 118 -8.80 1.91 -7.96
C THR A 118 -8.70 2.71 -9.25
N GLY A 119 -8.85 2.07 -10.42
CA GLY A 119 -8.92 2.76 -11.72
C GLY A 119 -10.10 3.74 -11.80
N LEU A 120 -11.28 3.34 -11.31
CA LEU A 120 -12.47 4.18 -11.27
C LEU A 120 -12.25 5.42 -10.38
N ILE A 121 -11.67 5.23 -9.19
CA ILE A 121 -11.38 6.34 -8.28
C ILE A 121 -10.29 7.26 -8.85
N ILE A 122 -9.29 6.74 -9.54
CA ILE A 122 -8.29 7.57 -10.21
C ILE A 122 -8.98 8.43 -11.28
N TYR A 123 -9.82 7.83 -12.13
CA TYR A 123 -10.51 8.53 -13.20
C TYR A 123 -11.39 9.69 -12.68
N PHE A 124 -12.32 9.40 -11.77
CA PHE A 124 -13.18 10.45 -11.20
C PHE A 124 -12.44 11.36 -10.22
N GLY A 125 -11.39 10.85 -9.57
CA GLY A 125 -10.55 11.60 -8.65
C GLY A 125 -9.77 12.70 -9.34
N LEU A 126 -9.24 12.46 -10.54
CA LEU A 126 -8.57 13.49 -11.33
C LEU A 126 -9.52 14.62 -11.72
N ASP A 127 -10.74 14.28 -12.13
CA ASP A 127 -11.80 15.23 -12.45
C ASP A 127 -12.26 16.03 -11.21
N PHE A 128 -12.37 15.36 -10.06
CA PHE A 128 -12.63 15.99 -8.76
C PHE A 128 -11.55 16.99 -8.34
N VAL A 129 -10.28 16.67 -8.58
CA VAL A 129 -9.13 17.56 -8.31
C VAL A 129 -9.11 18.73 -9.28
N SER A 130 -9.33 18.47 -10.58
CA SER A 130 -9.33 19.50 -11.62
C SER A 130 -10.39 20.57 -11.35
N ARG A 131 -11.62 20.16 -11.00
CA ARG A 131 -12.68 21.11 -10.60
C ARG A 131 -12.27 21.96 -9.41
N SER A 132 -11.71 21.32 -8.37
CA SER A 132 -11.25 22.01 -7.15
C SER A 132 -10.16 23.04 -7.44
N TYR A 133 -9.24 22.71 -8.36
CA TYR A 133 -8.18 23.60 -8.79
C TYR A 133 -8.72 24.81 -9.57
N GLN A 134 -9.62 24.57 -10.54
CA GLN A 134 -10.19 25.63 -11.38
C GLN A 134 -10.96 26.68 -10.58
N ILE A 135 -11.69 26.26 -9.55
CA ILE A 135 -12.45 27.19 -8.68
C ILE A 135 -11.60 27.75 -7.53
N ASN A 136 -10.30 27.44 -7.47
CA ASN A 136 -9.41 27.75 -6.35
C ASN A 136 -10.07 27.43 -5.00
N GLU A 137 -10.56 26.21 -4.85
CA GLU A 137 -11.41 25.83 -3.73
C GLU A 137 -10.74 26.10 -2.38
N VAL A 138 -11.46 26.82 -1.53
CA VAL A 138 -11.08 27.13 -0.15
C VAL A 138 -11.98 26.39 0.82
N SER A 139 -11.57 26.32 2.08
CA SER A 139 -12.43 25.76 3.11
C SER A 139 -13.76 26.50 3.24
N ALA A 140 -14.82 25.73 3.52
CA ALA A 140 -16.13 26.27 3.86
C ALA A 140 -16.09 27.05 5.19
N ALA A 141 -15.10 26.79 6.05
CA ALA A 141 -14.89 27.55 7.25
C ALA A 141 -14.27 28.92 6.93
N LEU A 142 -14.79 29.97 7.58
CA LEU A 142 -14.38 31.37 7.37
C LEU A 142 -12.87 31.60 7.49
N THR A 143 -12.20 30.82 8.35
CA THR A 143 -10.76 30.91 8.60
C THR A 143 -10.02 29.61 8.24
N GLY A 144 -10.61 28.71 7.45
CA GLY A 144 -10.00 27.42 7.11
C GLY A 144 -8.85 27.52 6.09
N LEU A 145 -8.33 26.36 5.70
CA LEU A 145 -7.24 26.25 4.74
C LEU A 145 -7.71 26.58 3.31
N SER A 146 -6.85 27.31 2.60
CA SER A 146 -6.96 27.53 1.16
C SER A 146 -6.42 26.34 0.37
N HIS A 147 -6.72 26.26 -0.94
CA HIS A 147 -6.14 25.28 -1.86
C HIS A 147 -6.49 23.82 -1.54
N ARG A 148 -7.79 23.53 -1.36
CA ARG A 148 -8.30 22.17 -1.07
C ARG A 148 -7.97 21.14 -2.15
N TRP A 149 -7.64 21.59 -3.36
CA TRP A 149 -7.21 20.69 -4.43
C TRP A 149 -5.95 19.89 -4.06
N ILE A 150 -5.10 20.40 -3.16
CA ILE A 150 -3.90 19.68 -2.69
C ILE A 150 -4.31 18.36 -2.05
N ILE A 151 -5.16 18.37 -1.02
CA ILE A 151 -5.55 17.13 -0.34
C ILE A 151 -6.40 16.24 -1.23
N LYS A 152 -7.25 16.83 -2.07
CA LYS A 152 -8.01 16.06 -3.06
C LYS A 152 -7.06 15.33 -4.02
N SER A 153 -5.89 15.87 -4.35
CA SER A 153 -4.92 15.23 -5.24
C SER A 153 -4.28 13.99 -4.64
N PHE A 154 -4.21 13.88 -3.31
CA PHE A 154 -3.72 12.67 -2.65
C PHE A 154 -4.65 11.47 -2.85
N ILE A 155 -5.95 11.68 -3.14
CA ILE A 155 -6.92 10.60 -3.38
C ILE A 155 -6.54 9.78 -4.63
N PRO A 156 -6.49 10.35 -5.86
CA PRO A 156 -6.07 9.60 -7.03
C PRO A 156 -4.60 9.16 -6.92
N LEU A 157 -3.74 9.92 -6.24
CA LEU A 157 -2.34 9.53 -6.04
C LEU A 157 -2.20 8.26 -5.19
N GLY A 158 -2.85 8.20 -4.02
CA GLY A 158 -2.83 7.02 -3.14
C GLY A 158 -3.49 5.80 -3.78
N MET A 159 -4.58 6.01 -4.52
CA MET A 159 -5.20 4.94 -5.32
C MET A 159 -4.30 4.48 -6.46
N GLY A 160 -3.54 5.38 -7.08
CA GLY A 160 -2.49 5.03 -8.03
C GLY A 160 -1.41 4.13 -7.43
N PHE A 161 -0.98 4.43 -6.21
CA PHE A 161 -0.04 3.56 -5.49
C PHE A 161 -0.63 2.19 -5.17
N LEU A 162 -1.91 2.13 -4.74
CA LEU A 162 -2.60 0.86 -4.53
C LEU A 162 -2.78 0.08 -5.85
N TRP A 163 -3.06 0.75 -6.97
CA TRP A 163 -3.17 0.13 -8.29
C TRP A 163 -1.84 -0.50 -8.74
N LEU A 164 -0.72 0.23 -8.57
CA LEU A 164 0.63 -0.31 -8.82
C LEU A 164 0.97 -1.49 -7.89
N ALA A 165 0.56 -1.41 -6.62
CA ALA A 165 0.74 -2.49 -5.65
C ALA A 165 -0.06 -3.74 -6.08
N GLY A 166 -1.29 -3.55 -6.56
CA GLY A 166 -2.11 -4.58 -7.18
C GLY A 166 -1.41 -5.27 -8.34
N ILE A 167 -0.82 -4.50 -9.26
CA ILE A 167 -0.06 -5.07 -10.39
C ILE A 167 1.13 -5.90 -9.92
N SER A 168 1.89 -5.41 -8.95
CA SER A 168 3.01 -6.18 -8.38
C SER A 168 2.54 -7.52 -7.79
N VAL A 169 1.49 -7.52 -6.96
CA VAL A 169 0.88 -8.75 -6.42
C VAL A 169 0.42 -9.67 -7.55
N LEU A 170 -0.25 -9.14 -8.56
CA LEU A 170 -0.73 -9.90 -9.71
C LEU A 170 0.41 -10.60 -10.45
N LEU A 171 1.50 -9.88 -10.73
CA LEU A 171 2.66 -10.41 -11.45
C LEU A 171 3.32 -11.57 -10.68
N ARG A 172 3.51 -11.44 -9.37
CA ARG A 172 4.09 -12.50 -8.53
C ARG A 172 3.23 -13.76 -8.50
N ASN A 173 1.92 -13.58 -8.34
CA ASN A 173 0.96 -14.69 -8.32
C ASN A 173 0.86 -15.40 -9.69
N ILE A 174 0.89 -14.65 -10.80
CA ILE A 174 0.97 -15.25 -12.15
C ILE A 174 2.24 -16.09 -12.29
N VAL A 175 3.39 -15.56 -11.87
CA VAL A 175 4.66 -16.31 -11.93
C VAL A 175 4.58 -17.58 -11.07
N TYR A 176 3.98 -17.52 -9.89
CA TYR A 176 3.76 -18.70 -9.04
C TYR A 176 2.91 -19.77 -9.75
N LEU A 177 1.81 -19.39 -10.41
CA LEU A 177 0.99 -20.35 -11.17
C LEU A 177 1.72 -20.94 -12.39
N ILE A 178 2.53 -20.14 -13.08
CA ILE A 178 3.39 -20.62 -14.17
C ILE A 178 4.40 -21.65 -13.63
N ALA A 179 5.00 -21.40 -12.47
CA ALA A 179 5.96 -22.30 -11.83
C ALA A 179 5.34 -23.67 -11.53
N ILE A 180 4.14 -23.68 -10.94
CA ILE A 180 3.37 -24.92 -10.69
C ILE A 180 3.11 -25.65 -12.01
N ASN A 181 2.64 -24.96 -13.04
CA ASN A 181 2.29 -25.58 -14.32
C ASN A 181 3.51 -26.20 -15.01
N ARG A 182 4.70 -25.59 -14.85
CA ARG A 182 5.97 -26.09 -15.39
C ARG A 182 6.67 -27.12 -14.49
N ARG A 183 6.13 -27.39 -13.29
CA ARG A 183 6.75 -28.24 -12.26
C ARG A 183 8.17 -27.77 -11.86
N ASP A 184 8.41 -26.46 -11.92
CA ASP A 184 9.68 -25.84 -11.55
C ASP A 184 9.68 -25.50 -10.06
N LYS A 185 10.28 -26.40 -9.26
CA LYS A 185 10.28 -26.28 -7.79
C LYS A 185 11.10 -25.10 -7.27
N GLU A 186 12.16 -24.71 -7.97
CA GLU A 186 13.02 -23.59 -7.56
C GLU A 186 12.29 -22.25 -7.76
N LEU A 187 11.65 -22.09 -8.92
CA LEU A 187 10.83 -20.90 -9.20
C LEU A 187 9.59 -20.84 -8.28
N GLU A 188 8.95 -21.97 -8.02
CA GLU A 188 7.79 -22.05 -7.11
C GLU A 188 8.17 -21.57 -5.71
N LYS A 189 9.26 -22.09 -5.15
CA LYS A 189 9.77 -21.72 -3.83
C LYS A 189 10.14 -20.24 -3.77
N HIS A 190 10.79 -19.73 -4.81
CA HIS A 190 11.16 -18.32 -4.89
C HIS A 190 9.93 -17.40 -4.96
N ALA A 191 8.97 -17.70 -5.84
CA ALA A 191 7.75 -16.92 -6.00
C ALA A 191 6.87 -16.94 -4.73
N LYS A 192 6.76 -18.09 -4.05
CA LYS A 192 6.08 -18.18 -2.74
C LYS A 192 6.83 -17.37 -1.67
N GLY A 193 8.16 -17.41 -1.66
CA GLY A 193 8.99 -16.71 -0.68
C GLY A 193 8.82 -15.19 -0.69
N ILE A 194 8.65 -14.59 -1.87
CA ILE A 194 8.46 -13.14 -2.04
C ILE A 194 7.00 -12.68 -1.87
N SER A 195 6.04 -13.59 -1.90
CA SER A 195 4.60 -13.28 -1.89
C SER A 195 4.01 -13.52 -0.50
N PRO A 196 3.92 -12.50 0.37
CA PRO A 196 3.39 -12.66 1.73
C PRO A 196 1.97 -13.23 1.74
N GLU A 197 1.14 -12.86 0.76
CA GLU A 197 -0.24 -13.33 0.63
C GLU A 197 -0.37 -14.86 0.42
N LEU A 198 0.70 -15.55 0.01
CA LEU A 198 0.67 -17.01 -0.22
C LEU A 198 1.05 -17.82 1.03
N ARG A 199 1.49 -17.16 2.10
CA ARG A 199 1.93 -17.82 3.33
C ARG A 199 0.75 -18.35 4.13
N SER A 200 1.00 -19.37 4.94
CA SER A 200 0.05 -19.77 5.98
C SER A 200 0.29 -18.96 7.26
N PRO A 201 -0.73 -18.80 8.14
CA PRO A 201 -0.56 -18.13 9.43
C PRO A 201 0.56 -18.76 10.28
N ALA A 202 0.69 -20.09 10.22
CA ALA A 202 1.78 -20.80 10.91
C ALA A 202 3.17 -20.41 10.37
N GLU A 203 3.33 -20.33 9.04
CA GLU A 203 4.58 -19.90 8.40
C GLU A 203 4.93 -18.44 8.75
N GLU A 204 3.94 -17.56 8.84
CA GLU A 204 4.16 -16.16 9.26
C GLU A 204 4.63 -16.06 10.71
N LEU A 205 4.03 -16.81 11.63
CA LEU A 205 4.43 -16.84 13.04
C LEU A 205 5.86 -17.34 13.24
N GLU A 206 6.30 -18.34 12.47
CA GLU A 206 7.69 -18.82 12.51
C GLU A 206 8.67 -17.74 12.05
N ILE A 207 8.36 -17.03 10.98
CA ILE A 207 9.21 -15.95 10.46
C ILE A 207 9.28 -14.78 11.46
N ILE A 208 8.16 -14.42 12.08
CA ILE A 208 8.12 -13.37 13.10
C ILE A 208 9.02 -13.76 14.28
N LYS A 209 8.89 -15.00 14.79
CA LYS A 209 9.75 -15.51 15.88
C LYS A 209 11.22 -15.50 15.49
N GLN A 210 11.57 -15.90 14.27
CA GLN A 210 12.95 -15.88 13.77
C GLN A 210 13.51 -14.46 13.66
N ASN A 211 12.71 -13.49 13.20
CA ASN A 211 13.15 -12.10 13.10
C ASN A 211 13.33 -11.48 14.48
N GLN A 212 12.41 -11.73 15.41
CA GLN A 212 12.54 -11.30 16.80
C GLN A 212 13.79 -11.90 17.46
N ALA A 213 14.08 -13.18 17.23
CA ALA A 213 15.28 -13.83 17.75
C ALA A 213 16.59 -13.21 17.20
N LYS A 214 16.58 -12.74 15.95
CA LYS A 214 17.72 -12.04 15.35
C LYS A 214 17.90 -10.61 15.84
N GLU A 215 16.82 -9.94 16.24
CA GLU A 215 16.89 -8.59 16.83
C GLU A 215 17.36 -8.62 18.29
N MET A 216 17.23 -9.77 18.97
CA MET A 216 17.68 -10.00 20.34
C MET A 216 19.12 -10.53 20.44
N ALA A 217 19.79 -10.83 19.33
CA ALA A 217 21.16 -11.36 19.25
C ALA A 217 22.13 -10.32 18.70
#